data_AF-R6E8F1-F1
#
_entry.id   AF-R6E8F1-F1
#
_cell.length_a   1.000
_cell.length_b   1.000
_cell.length_c   1.000
_cell.angle_alpha   90.00
_cell.angle_beta   90.00
_cell.angle_gamma   90.00
#
_symmetry.space_group_name_H-M   'P 1'
#
loop_
_entity.id
_entity.type
_entity.pdbx_description
1 polymer ?
#
loop_
_entity_poly.entity_id
_entity_poly.type
_entity_poly.pdbx_seq_one_letter_code
_entity_poly.pdbx_strand_id
1 'polypeptide(L)'
;MKIVTTKDELKLAIKQKEKSILIKSKLANAIRKELKAWLLSSASVAVIMLAIMTLIGWSSEAGHTFSIVIHITATLILLIGLPYAFIWKRNLCSYLIR
;
A
#
# COMPACT_ATOMS: atom_id res chain seq x y z
N MET A 1 33.15 -40.15 -1.91
CA MET A 1 32.93 -38.70 -1.71
C MET A 1 31.99 -38.55 -0.52
N LYS A 2 32.53 -38.27 0.66
CA LYS A 2 31.80 -38.31 1.94
C LYS A 2 31.07 -36.97 2.13
N ILE A 3 29.74 -36.97 1.99
CA ILE A 3 28.90 -35.83 2.40
C ILE A 3 28.86 -35.87 3.93
N VAL A 4 29.89 -35.28 4.56
CA VAL A 4 29.89 -34.99 6.00
C VAL A 4 29.61 -33.50 6.12
N THR A 5 28.35 -33.12 5.92
CA THR A 5 27.89 -31.81 6.38
C THR A 5 27.62 -31.97 7.86
N THR A 6 28.51 -31.44 8.69
CA THR A 6 28.40 -31.55 10.14
C THR A 6 27.05 -30.95 10.58
N LYS A 7 26.37 -31.64 11.48
CA LYS A 7 25.02 -31.29 11.97
C LYS A 7 24.92 -29.83 12.47
N ASP A 8 26.07 -29.26 12.84
CA ASP A 8 26.24 -27.89 13.32
C ASP A 8 26.23 -26.85 12.19
N GLU A 9 26.78 -27.14 11.01
CA GLU A 9 26.71 -26.26 9.84
C GLU A 9 25.27 -26.11 9.32
N LEU A 10 24.51 -27.22 9.34
CA LEU A 10 23.09 -27.20 8.96
C LEU A 10 22.26 -26.38 9.96
N LYS A 11 22.55 -26.50 11.27
CA LYS A 11 21.92 -25.68 12.32
C LYS A 11 22.25 -24.20 12.15
N LEU A 12 23.49 -23.87 11.80
CA LEU A 12 23.92 -22.48 11.58
C LEU A 12 23.20 -21.86 10.37
N ALA A 13 23.09 -22.60 9.27
CA ALA A 13 22.40 -22.16 8.06
C ALA A 13 20.89 -21.93 8.28
N ILE A 14 20.22 -22.82 9.04
CA ILE A 14 18.81 -22.65 9.40
C ILE A 14 18.60 -21.39 10.25
N LYS A 15 19.46 -21.17 11.24
CA LYS A 15 19.39 -20.01 12.14
C LYS A 15 19.66 -18.68 11.40
N GLN A 16 20.55 -18.68 10.41
CA GLN A 16 20.77 -17.54 9.52
C GLN A 16 19.56 -17.27 8.61
N LYS A 17 18.92 -18.31 8.08
CA LYS A 17 17.71 -18.20 7.26
C LYS A 17 16.53 -17.63 8.06
N GLU A 18 16.32 -18.09 9.29
CA GLU A 18 15.28 -17.54 10.19
C GLU A 18 15.53 -16.07 10.54
N LYS A 19 16.77 -15.69 10.85
CA LYS A 19 17.12 -14.27 11.07
C LYS A 19 16.86 -13.42 9.83
N SER A 20 17.19 -13.91 8.63
CA SER A 20 16.92 -13.21 7.37
C SER A 20 15.41 -13.00 7.13
N ILE A 21 14.60 -14.03 7.39
CA ILE A 21 13.14 -13.94 7.28
C ILE A 21 12.58 -12.91 8.28
N LEU A 22 13.07 -12.92 9.52
CA LEU A 22 12.66 -11.99 10.56
C LEU A 22 13.03 -10.54 10.21
N ILE A 23 14.21 -10.31 9.62
CA ILE A 23 14.64 -8.97 9.19
C ILE A 23 13.76 -8.47 8.04
N LYS A 24 13.48 -9.33 7.04
CA LYS A 24 12.57 -8.99 5.94
C LYS A 24 11.16 -8.66 6.43
N SER A 25 10.64 -9.41 7.42
CA SER A 25 9.31 -9.13 7.98
C SER A 25 9.27 -7.83 8.78
N LYS A 26 10.33 -7.54 9.56
CA LYS A 26 10.47 -6.25 10.27
C LYS A 26 10.55 -5.07 9.32
N LEU A 27 11.33 -5.20 8.24
CA LEU A 27 11.44 -4.16 7.21
C LEU A 27 10.11 -3.93 6.49
N ALA A 28 9.40 -5.00 6.11
CA ALA A 28 8.07 -4.89 5.50
C ALA A 28 7.06 -4.20 6.43
N ASN A 29 7.10 -4.50 7.73
CA ASN A 29 6.24 -3.85 8.72
C ASN A 29 6.60 -2.37 8.93
N ALA A 30 7.89 -2.02 8.92
CA ALA A 30 8.33 -0.63 9.01
C ALA A 30 7.86 0.18 7.79
N ILE A 31 8.07 -0.35 6.57
CA ILE A 31 7.60 0.28 5.32
C ILE A 31 6.08 0.45 5.35
N ARG A 32 5.33 -0.56 5.80
CA ARG A 32 3.86 -0.49 5.88
C ARG A 32 3.39 0.58 6.88
N LYS A 33 4.11 0.76 7.99
CA LYS A 33 3.79 1.77 9.00
C LYS A 33 4.04 3.18 8.46
N GLU A 34 5.19 3.40 7.83
CA GLU A 34 5.54 4.67 7.18
C GLU A 34 4.55 5.01 6.06
N LEU A 35 4.23 4.05 5.18
CA LEU A 35 3.26 4.24 4.11
C LEU A 35 1.88 4.61 4.65
N LYS A 36 1.44 3.96 5.74
CA LYS A 36 0.16 4.28 6.39
C LYS A 36 0.16 5.69 6.99
N ALA A 37 1.27 6.10 7.61
CA ALA A 37 1.42 7.45 8.15
C ALA A 37 1.40 8.53 7.05
N TRP A 38 2.09 8.27 5.93
CA TRP A 38 2.09 9.12 4.74
C TRP A 38 0.71 9.22 4.08
N LEU A 39 -0.04 8.12 4.01
CA LEU A 39 -1.42 8.13 3.52
C LEU A 39 -2.34 8.95 4.42
N LEU A 40 -2.18 8.85 5.74
CA LEU A 40 -2.96 9.63 6.70
C LEU A 40 -2.65 11.13 6.64
N SER A 41 -1.37 11.51 6.51
CA SER A 41 -0.98 12.91 6.41
C SER A 41 -1.39 13.55 5.07
N SER A 42 -1.28 12.81 3.96
CA SER A 42 -1.74 13.30 2.66
C SER A 42 -3.27 13.45 2.61
N ALA A 43 -4.01 12.51 3.21
CA ALA A 43 -5.47 12.60 3.32
C ALA A 43 -5.91 13.80 4.16
N SER A 44 -5.26 14.08 5.29
CA SER A 44 -5.61 15.23 6.13
C SER A 44 -5.37 16.57 5.43
N VAL A 45 -4.26 16.70 4.69
CA VAL A 45 -3.98 17.89 3.87
C VAL A 45 -5.04 18.09 2.79
N ALA A 46 -5.44 17.02 2.10
CA ALA A 46 -6.47 17.07 1.07
C ALA A 46 -7.84 17.52 1.63
N VAL A 47 -8.22 17.03 2.82
CA VAL A 47 -9.47 17.41 3.49
C VAL A 47 -9.44 18.88 3.92
N ILE A 48 -8.31 19.37 4.46
CA ILE A 48 -8.16 20.77 4.86
C ILE A 48 -8.23 21.70 3.64
N MET A 49 -7.53 21.35 2.55
CA MET A 49 -7.63 22.08 1.28
C MET A 49 -9.08 22.15 0.79
N LEU A 50 -9.80 21.02 0.77
CA LEU A 50 -11.19 20.97 0.36
C LEU A 50 -12.09 21.88 1.21
N ALA A 51 -11.91 21.88 2.54
CA ALA A 51 -12.65 22.73 3.46
C ALA A 51 -12.39 24.23 3.22
N ILE A 52 -11.13 24.61 3.00
CA ILE A 52 -10.75 25.98 2.66
C ILE A 52 -11.39 26.39 1.31
N MET A 53 -11.46 25.50 0.32
CA MET A 53 -12.10 25.80 -0.95
C MET A 53 -13.62 25.93 -0.86
N THR A 54 -14.27 25.14 -0.01
CA THR A 54 -15.70 25.33 0.27
C THR A 54 -15.99 26.69 0.93
N LEU A 55 -15.04 27.23 1.70
CA LEU A 55 -15.13 28.56 2.32
C LEU A 55 -14.84 29.70 1.33
N ILE A 56 -13.85 29.56 0.46
CA ILE A 56 -13.45 30.59 -0.51
C ILE A 56 -14.38 30.64 -1.74
N GLY A 57 -15.24 29.63 -1.91
CA GLY A 57 -16.21 29.55 -2.99
C GLY A 57 -15.66 28.76 -4.18
N TRP A 58 -16.34 27.65 -4.46
CA TRP A 58 -16.02 26.72 -5.56
C TRP A 58 -16.08 27.36 -6.96
N SER A 59 -16.81 28.48 -7.09
CA SER A 59 -17.04 29.19 -8.35
C SER A 59 -15.91 30.14 -8.75
N SER A 60 -14.84 30.26 -7.96
CA SER A 60 -13.65 31.02 -8.35
C SER A 60 -12.79 30.23 -9.35
N GLU A 61 -11.98 30.94 -10.13
CA GLU A 61 -11.04 30.34 -11.11
C GLU A 61 -10.06 29.34 -10.45
N ALA A 62 -9.72 29.59 -9.18
CA ALA A 62 -8.99 28.65 -8.34
C ALA A 62 -9.81 27.38 -8.07
N GLY A 63 -11.10 27.50 -7.70
CA GLY A 63 -12.00 26.35 -7.49
C GLY A 63 -12.09 25.41 -8.69
N HIS A 64 -12.12 25.96 -9.91
CA HIS A 64 -12.12 25.17 -11.14
C HIS A 64 -10.83 24.37 -11.35
N THR A 65 -9.67 24.98 -11.11
CA THR A 65 -8.37 24.32 -11.26
C THR A 65 -8.23 23.12 -10.32
N PHE A 66 -8.66 23.27 -9.07
CA PHE A 66 -8.62 22.16 -8.11
C PHE A 66 -9.70 21.11 -8.36
N SER A 67 -10.89 21.49 -8.85
CA SER A 67 -11.90 20.54 -9.29
C SER A 67 -11.34 19.58 -10.35
N ILE A 68 -10.55 20.10 -11.29
CA ILE A 68 -9.85 19.30 -12.30
C ILE A 68 -8.84 18.35 -11.63
N VAL A 69 -8.04 18.84 -10.69
CA VAL A 69 -7.06 18.01 -9.96
C VAL A 69 -7.75 16.87 -9.18
N ILE A 70 -8.87 17.16 -8.51
CA ILE A 70 -9.68 16.14 -7.81
C ILE A 70 -10.22 15.12 -8.81
N HIS A 71 -10.77 15.56 -9.94
CA HIS A 71 -11.29 14.65 -10.98
C HIS A 71 -10.20 13.75 -11.56
N ILE A 72 -9.03 14.29 -11.87
CA ILE A 72 -7.88 13.51 -12.37
C ILE A 72 -7.45 12.49 -11.31
N THR A 73 -7.36 12.91 -10.05
CA THR A 73 -6.93 12.02 -8.95
C THR A 73 -7.95 10.91 -8.72
N ALA A 74 -9.25 11.22 -8.71
CA ALA A 74 -10.31 10.23 -8.60
C ALA A 74 -10.29 9.24 -9.76
N THR A 75 -10.04 9.72 -10.98
CA THR A 75 -9.93 8.88 -12.18
C THR A 75 -8.73 7.93 -12.08
N LEU A 76 -7.57 8.40 -11.59
CA LEU A 76 -6.40 7.56 -11.37
C LEU A 76 -6.64 6.49 -10.30
N ILE A 77 -7.30 6.85 -9.20
CA ILE A 77 -7.65 5.90 -8.13
C ILE A 77 -8.60 4.82 -8.69
N LEU A 78 -9.59 5.20 -9.47
CA LEU A 78 -10.51 4.25 -10.11
C LEU A 78 -9.77 3.35 -11.11
N LEU A 79 -8.90 3.92 -11.96
CA LEU A 79 -8.16 3.16 -12.96
C LEU A 79 -7.26 2.08 -12.34
N ILE A 80 -6.64 2.37 -11.19
CA ILE A 80 -5.76 1.42 -10.49
C ILE A 80 -6.58 0.50 -9.56
N GLY A 81 -7.60 1.04 -8.89
CA GLY A 81 -8.41 0.35 -7.89
C GLY A 81 -9.41 -0.65 -8.48
N LEU A 82 -10.05 -0.33 -9.62
CA LEU A 82 -11.01 -1.23 -10.27
C LEU A 82 -10.40 -2.58 -10.66
N PRO A 83 -9.22 -2.65 -11.33
CA PRO A 83 -8.57 -3.92 -11.63
C PRO A 83 -8.28 -4.74 -10.37
N TYR A 84 -7.83 -4.08 -9.31
CA TYR A 84 -7.51 -4.74 -8.03
C TYR A 84 -8.78 -5.30 -7.36
N ALA A 85 -9.85 -4.52 -7.33
CA ALA A 85 -11.15 -4.94 -6.80
C ALA A 85 -11.75 -6.08 -7.64
N PHE A 86 -11.57 -6.05 -8.97
CA PHE A 86 -12.02 -7.10 -9.88
C PHE A 86 -11.27 -8.42 -9.66
N ILE A 87 -9.95 -8.37 -9.55
CA ILE A 87 -9.11 -9.54 -9.24
C ILE A 87 -9.49 -10.11 -7.87
N TRP A 88 -9.66 -9.26 -6.85
CA TRP A 88 -10.09 -9.68 -5.52
C TRP A 88 -11.43 -10.40 -5.55
N LYS A 89 -12.43 -9.82 -6.23
CA LYS A 89 -13.77 -10.42 -6.39
C LYS A 89 -13.70 -11.77 -7.12
N ARG A 90 -12.91 -11.88 -8.18
CA ARG A 90 -12.70 -13.15 -8.90
C ARG A 90 -12.09 -14.22 -8.01
N ASN A 91 -11.07 -13.88 -7.23
CA ASN A 91 -10.45 -14.81 -6.29
C ASN A 91 -11.48 -15.26 -5.24
N LEU A 92 -12.23 -14.33 -4.64
CA LEU A 92 -13.25 -14.65 -3.64
C LEU A 92 -14.34 -15.60 -4.18
N CYS A 93 -14.84 -15.35 -5.40
CA CYS A 93 -15.79 -16.25 -6.06
C CYS A 93 -15.19 -17.62 -6.37
N SER A 94 -13.90 -17.69 -6.76
CA SER A 94 -13.22 -18.95 -7.03
C SER A 94 -13.01 -19.79 -5.76
N TYR A 95 -12.84 -19.14 -4.60
CA TYR A 95 -12.75 -19.79 -3.30
C TYR A 95 -14.09 -20.34 -2.80
N LEU A 96 -15.22 -19.74 -3.19
CA LEU A 96 -16.56 -20.20 -2.78
C LEU A 96 -17.09 -21.37 -3.62
N ILE A 97 -16.45 -21.68 -4.75
CA ILE A 97 -16.84 -22.77 -5.67
C ILE A 97 -16.01 -24.05 -5.40
N ARG A 98 -15.04 -24.01 -4.49
CA ARG A 98 -14.27 -25.17 -3.99
C ARG A 98 -14.77 -25.63 -2.63
#